data_AF-A0A9N7YNK9-F1
#
_entry.id   AF-A0A9N7YNK9-F1
#
_cell.length_a   1.000
_cell.length_b   1.000
_cell.length_c   1.000
_cell.angle_alpha   90.00
_cell.angle_beta   90.00
_cell.angle_gamma   90.00
#
_symmetry.space_group_name_H-M   'P 1'
#
loop_
_entity.id
_entity.type
_entity.pdbx_description
1 polymer ?
#
loop_
_entity_poly.entity_id
_entity_poly.type
_entity_poly.pdbx_seq_one_letter_code
_entity_poly.pdbx_strand_id
1 'polypeptide(L)'
;MADPAQCSIKVVCRFRPLNSSEVARGDKYIPKFVGDDCVHILGKPFYFDRVFQSNTSQEQFYNAWAQKIVKDVLDGYNGTIFAYGQTSSGKTHTMEGRLHDTDMMGVIPRIVHDIFNHIYSMDQNLEFHIKVSYFEVYLDKIKDLLDPSKTNLSVHEDKNRVPYVKGCTERFVCSPEEVMDAIDEGKNSRHVAVTNMNEHSSRSHSIFLINIKQENSLTEQKMTGKLYLVDLAGSEKVGKTGAEGTVLDEAKMINKSLSSLGIVISALAEGSAYIPYRDSKMTRILQDSLGGNCRTTMVICCSPSSYNDAETKSTLQFGQRAKTIKNTVCLNVELTAEQWKSKWEKEKEKNKTLKNTANWLENELNRWRNGENVPAEEQFDKEKAKAEVLAIDTALNNDKTATTPCPQHPARGHTLRAGEREV
;
A
#
# COMPACT_ATOMS: atom_id res chain seq x y z
N MET A 1 -11.12 -2.34 -15.22
CA MET A 1 -10.84 -3.08 -13.98
C MET A 1 -10.42 -4.50 -14.34
N ALA A 2 -9.16 -4.83 -14.04
CA ALA A 2 -8.65 -6.20 -14.03
C ALA A 2 -9.31 -6.99 -12.89
N ASP A 3 -9.20 -8.32 -12.93
CA ASP A 3 -9.82 -9.17 -11.92
C ASP A 3 -9.20 -8.93 -10.52
N PRO A 4 -10.03 -8.69 -9.50
CA PRO A 4 -9.56 -8.45 -8.14
C PRO A 4 -8.83 -9.67 -7.57
N ALA A 5 -7.63 -9.46 -7.02
CA ALA A 5 -6.88 -10.49 -6.29
C ALA A 5 -6.94 -10.23 -4.79
N GLN A 6 -7.24 -11.27 -3.99
CA GLN A 6 -7.10 -11.17 -2.54
C GLN A 6 -5.62 -11.22 -2.14
N CYS A 7 -5.19 -10.24 -1.34
CA CYS A 7 -3.84 -10.17 -0.79
C CYS A 7 -3.91 -9.86 0.70
N SER A 8 -3.19 -10.61 1.55
CA SER A 8 -3.09 -10.29 2.98
C SER A 8 -2.16 -9.13 3.23
N ILE A 9 -2.48 -8.31 4.24
CA ILE A 9 -1.55 -7.28 4.73
C ILE A 9 -0.26 -7.96 5.21
N LYS A 10 0.85 -7.43 4.74
CA LYS A 10 2.19 -7.87 5.08
C LYS A 10 2.68 -7.16 6.32
N VAL A 11 3.17 -7.88 7.31
CA VAL A 11 3.66 -7.29 8.56
C VAL A 11 5.09 -7.72 8.83
N VAL A 12 5.98 -6.75 8.97
CA VAL A 12 7.39 -6.97 9.32
C VAL A 12 7.75 -6.26 10.60
N CYS A 13 8.55 -6.92 11.43
CA CYS A 13 9.03 -6.37 12.69
C CYS A 13 10.46 -5.89 12.54
N ARG A 14 10.79 -4.70 13.02
CA ARG A 14 12.15 -4.14 13.02
C ARG A 14 12.54 -3.71 14.43
N PHE A 15 13.57 -4.35 14.97
CA PHE A 15 14.19 -3.92 16.23
C PHE A 15 15.36 -2.98 15.93
N ARG A 16 15.41 -1.83 16.60
CA ARG A 16 16.60 -0.99 16.60
C ARG A 16 17.64 -1.47 17.63
N PRO A 17 18.89 -0.96 17.63
CA PRO A 17 19.81 -1.14 18.76
C PRO A 17 19.30 -0.46 20.04
N LEU A 18 19.86 -0.84 21.20
CA LEU A 18 19.73 -0.04 22.42
C LEU A 18 20.37 1.33 22.19
N ASN A 19 19.70 2.39 22.63
CA ASN A 19 20.26 3.74 22.56
C ASN A 19 21.12 4.05 23.80
N SER A 20 21.89 5.13 23.75
CA SER A 20 22.80 5.53 24.84
C SER A 20 22.09 5.72 26.17
N SER A 21 20.88 6.30 26.18
CA SER A 21 20.09 6.49 27.40
C SER A 21 19.61 5.18 28.01
N GLU A 22 19.20 4.22 27.19
CA GLU A 22 18.80 2.87 27.63
C GLU A 22 20.00 2.09 28.20
N VAL A 23 21.16 2.18 27.54
CA VAL A 23 22.40 1.57 28.05
C VAL A 23 22.83 2.21 29.37
N ALA A 24 22.81 3.54 29.48
CA ALA A 24 23.16 4.26 30.70
C ALA A 24 22.23 3.95 31.88
N ARG A 25 20.94 3.69 31.60
CA ARG A 25 19.96 3.25 32.60
C ARG A 25 20.16 1.79 33.04
N GLY A 26 20.98 1.01 32.33
CA GLY A 26 21.21 -0.40 32.62
C GLY A 26 20.13 -1.32 32.04
N ASP A 27 19.42 -0.87 30.99
CA ASP A 27 18.39 -1.67 30.34
C ASP A 27 19.01 -2.91 29.68
N LYS A 28 18.31 -4.06 29.79
CA LYS A 28 18.75 -5.31 29.17
C LYS A 28 18.15 -5.46 27.77
N TYR A 29 18.93 -6.07 26.87
CA TYR A 29 18.45 -6.49 25.56
C TYR A 29 17.56 -7.74 25.71
N ILE A 30 16.25 -7.60 25.52
CA ILE A 30 15.26 -8.68 25.77
C ILE A 30 14.87 -9.57 24.57
N PRO A 31 14.87 -9.12 23.30
CA PRO A 31 14.37 -9.95 22.22
C PRO A 31 15.34 -11.08 21.87
N LYS A 32 14.81 -12.28 21.67
CA LYS A 32 15.55 -13.44 21.17
C LYS A 32 14.98 -13.84 19.82
N PHE A 33 15.81 -13.93 18.80
CA PHE A 33 15.39 -14.19 17.43
C PHE A 33 15.52 -15.69 17.10
N VAL A 34 14.50 -16.24 16.44
CA VAL A 34 14.47 -17.63 15.98
C VAL A 34 14.09 -17.61 14.50
N GLY A 35 15.01 -18.04 13.63
CA GLY A 35 14.82 -17.88 12.18
C GLY A 35 14.77 -16.41 11.76
N ASP A 36 14.13 -16.14 10.62
CA ASP A 36 13.95 -14.81 10.05
C ASP A 36 12.54 -14.23 10.23
N ASP A 37 11.63 -14.98 10.85
CA ASP A 37 10.20 -14.63 10.98
C ASP A 37 9.68 -14.64 12.43
N CYS A 38 10.48 -15.09 13.41
CA CYS A 38 10.04 -15.23 14.80
C CYS A 38 10.93 -14.45 15.80
N VAL A 39 10.27 -13.80 16.76
CA VAL A 39 10.91 -13.19 17.93
C VAL A 39 10.24 -13.67 19.22
N HIS A 40 11.07 -14.05 20.19
CA HIS A 40 10.64 -14.38 21.55
C HIS A 40 10.87 -13.18 22.47
N ILE A 41 9.80 -12.68 23.08
CA ILE A 41 9.87 -11.67 24.15
C ILE A 41 9.54 -12.35 25.47
N LEU A 42 10.53 -12.47 26.36
CA LEU A 42 10.39 -13.11 27.68
C LEU A 42 9.74 -14.51 27.60
N GLY A 43 10.14 -15.30 26.60
CA GLY A 43 9.65 -16.67 26.39
C GLY A 43 8.40 -16.80 25.52
N LYS A 44 7.67 -15.71 25.25
CA LYS A 44 6.50 -15.75 24.35
C LYS A 44 6.92 -15.52 22.88
N PRO A 45 6.61 -16.44 21.95
CA PRO A 45 6.92 -16.29 20.53
C PRO A 45 5.92 -15.39 19.82
N PHE A 46 6.41 -14.61 18.84
CA PHE A 46 5.62 -13.79 17.92
C PHE A 46 6.14 -13.99 16.49
N TYR A 47 5.23 -14.33 15.57
CA TYR A 47 5.55 -14.64 14.17
C TYR A 47 5.05 -13.53 13.25
N PHE A 48 5.89 -13.11 12.31
CA PHE A 48 5.62 -12.07 11.30
C PHE A 48 5.98 -12.56 9.91
N ASP A 49 5.80 -11.75 8.86
CA ASP A 49 6.31 -12.13 7.54
C ASP A 49 7.85 -12.02 7.49
N ARG A 50 8.44 -11.16 8.33
CA ARG A 50 9.88 -11.08 8.58
C ARG A 50 10.18 -10.33 9.88
N VAL A 51 11.27 -10.66 10.55
CA VAL A 51 11.80 -10.01 11.74
C VAL A 51 13.25 -9.57 11.49
N PHE A 52 13.45 -8.25 11.52
CA PHE A 52 14.75 -7.61 11.34
C PHE A 52 15.38 -7.30 12.70
N GLN A 53 16.60 -7.78 12.89
CA GLN A 53 17.39 -7.59 14.11
C GLN A 53 18.08 -6.22 14.11
N SER A 54 18.62 -5.83 15.27
CA SER A 54 19.25 -4.52 15.49
C SER A 54 20.43 -4.18 14.58
N ASN A 55 21.06 -5.18 13.96
CA ASN A 55 22.19 -4.99 13.03
C ASN A 55 21.75 -4.86 11.56
N THR A 56 20.45 -4.92 11.26
CA THR A 56 19.95 -4.79 9.88
C THR A 56 20.12 -3.35 9.38
N SER A 57 20.87 -3.18 8.28
CA SER A 57 21.04 -1.85 7.67
C SER A 57 19.77 -1.34 6.99
N GLN A 58 19.74 -0.05 6.66
CA GLN A 58 18.63 0.56 5.91
C GLN A 58 18.47 -0.06 4.53
N GLU A 59 19.58 -0.28 3.83
CA GLU A 59 19.61 -0.90 2.51
C GLU A 59 19.11 -2.35 2.56
N GLN A 60 19.59 -3.15 3.52
CA GLN A 60 19.15 -4.52 3.70
C GLN A 60 17.64 -4.59 3.94
N PHE A 61 17.12 -3.68 4.78
CA PHE A 61 15.68 -3.59 5.04
C PHE A 61 14.89 -3.21 3.77
N TYR A 62 15.37 -2.21 3.02
CA TYR A 62 14.74 -1.75 1.79
C TYR A 62 14.65 -2.85 0.72
N ASN A 63 15.80 -3.46 0.38
CA ASN A 63 15.91 -4.50 -0.64
C ASN A 63 15.08 -5.74 -0.27
N ALA A 64 15.05 -6.09 1.02
CA ALA A 64 14.30 -7.24 1.51
C ALA A 64 12.78 -7.10 1.36
N TRP A 65 12.25 -5.87 1.48
CA TRP A 65 10.82 -5.70 1.72
C TRP A 65 10.16 -4.54 0.96
N ALA A 66 10.73 -3.34 1.02
CA ALA A 66 10.08 -2.15 0.47
C ALA A 66 10.15 -2.09 -1.06
N GLN A 67 11.23 -2.59 -1.67
CA GLN A 67 11.44 -2.55 -3.12
C GLN A 67 10.29 -3.23 -3.92
N LYS A 68 9.70 -4.30 -3.37
CA LYS A 68 8.62 -5.04 -4.04
C LYS A 68 7.38 -4.18 -4.29
N ILE A 69 7.04 -3.30 -3.32
CA ILE A 69 5.89 -2.40 -3.43
C ILE A 69 6.12 -1.36 -4.53
N VAL A 70 7.35 -0.91 -4.73
CA VAL A 70 7.67 0.07 -5.78
C VAL A 70 7.31 -0.47 -7.15
N LYS A 71 7.71 -1.72 -7.44
CA LYS A 71 7.35 -2.40 -8.69
C LYS A 71 5.84 -2.48 -8.88
N ASP A 72 5.10 -2.90 -7.85
CA ASP A 72 3.64 -2.99 -7.94
C ASP A 72 2.99 -1.62 -8.24
N VAL A 73 3.52 -0.54 -7.67
CA VAL A 73 3.00 0.82 -7.91
C VAL A 73 3.28 1.29 -9.34
N LEU A 74 4.48 1.01 -9.86
CA LEU A 74 4.84 1.29 -11.26
C LEU A 74 4.00 0.47 -12.23
N ASP A 75 3.67 -0.76 -11.86
CA ASP A 75 2.72 -1.61 -12.57
C ASP A 75 1.26 -1.12 -12.42
N GLY A 76 0.98 0.00 -11.74
CA GLY A 76 -0.35 0.62 -11.65
C GLY A 76 -1.25 0.09 -10.53
N TYR A 77 -0.69 -0.59 -9.53
CA TYR A 77 -1.40 -0.90 -8.28
C TYR A 77 -1.25 0.24 -7.26
N ASN A 78 -2.15 0.30 -6.28
CA ASN A 78 -1.90 1.13 -5.09
C ASN A 78 -1.01 0.39 -4.09
N GLY A 79 -0.16 1.13 -3.40
CA GLY A 79 0.72 0.63 -2.35
C GLY A 79 0.66 1.50 -1.09
N THR A 80 0.84 0.87 0.07
CA THR A 80 0.97 1.59 1.34
C THR A 80 2.03 0.96 2.22
N ILE A 81 2.92 1.79 2.78
CA ILE A 81 3.90 1.38 3.79
C ILE A 81 3.64 2.18 5.07
N PHE A 82 3.32 1.46 6.15
CA PHE A 82 3.16 2.02 7.50
C PHE A 82 4.43 1.83 8.33
N ALA A 83 4.80 2.84 9.10
CA ALA A 83 5.66 2.66 10.27
C ALA A 83 4.84 2.87 11.55
N TYR A 84 4.82 1.86 12.42
CA TYR A 84 4.05 1.86 13.67
C TYR A 84 4.92 1.45 14.85
N GLY A 85 4.66 1.99 16.04
CA GLY A 85 5.39 1.69 17.27
C GLY A 85 5.52 2.90 18.18
N GLN A 86 6.01 2.69 19.40
CA GLN A 86 6.19 3.77 20.36
C GLN A 86 7.14 4.86 19.84
N THR A 87 7.12 6.03 20.46
CA THR A 87 8.12 7.07 20.28
C THR A 87 9.51 6.52 20.55
N SER A 88 10.48 6.99 19.75
CA SER A 88 11.85 6.48 19.75
C SER A 88 11.98 4.98 19.43
N SER A 89 11.01 4.33 18.78
CA SER A 89 11.15 2.93 18.32
C SER A 89 11.90 2.76 16.99
N GLY A 90 12.05 3.83 16.21
CA GLY A 90 12.72 3.81 14.90
C GLY A 90 11.82 4.00 13.69
N LYS A 91 10.60 4.52 13.85
CA LYS A 91 9.64 4.78 12.74
C LYS A 91 10.19 5.75 11.70
N THR A 92 10.46 7.00 12.09
CA THR A 92 11.05 8.03 11.22
C THR A 92 12.42 7.63 10.68
N HIS A 93 13.24 6.95 11.49
CA HIS A 93 14.52 6.39 11.02
C HIS A 93 14.29 5.38 9.89
N THR A 94 13.28 4.52 10.00
CA THR A 94 12.96 3.56 8.93
C THR A 94 12.41 4.25 7.69
N MET A 95 11.47 5.18 7.84
CA MET A 95 10.80 5.81 6.71
C MET A 95 11.71 6.80 5.99
N GLU A 96 12.31 7.74 6.69
CA GLU A 96 13.13 8.80 6.10
C GLU A 96 14.63 8.54 6.28
N GLY A 97 15.03 8.08 7.48
CA GLY A 97 16.43 7.98 7.85
C GLY A 97 17.12 9.34 7.83
N ARG A 98 18.37 9.37 7.37
CA ARG A 98 19.06 10.61 7.02
C ARG A 98 18.95 10.80 5.50
N LEU A 99 18.11 11.74 5.10
CA LEU A 99 17.67 11.92 3.70
C LEU A 99 18.82 11.96 2.69
N HIS A 100 19.92 12.66 3.03
CA HIS A 100 21.06 12.90 2.14
C HIS A 100 22.29 12.03 2.44
N ASP A 101 22.14 10.97 3.25
CA ASP A 101 23.21 10.05 3.63
C ASP A 101 22.95 8.70 2.97
N THR A 102 23.80 8.28 2.04
CA THR A 102 23.57 7.08 1.20
C THR A 102 23.41 5.78 1.99
N ASP A 103 24.09 5.68 3.14
CA ASP A 103 24.03 4.50 3.99
C ASP A 103 22.83 4.57 4.94
N MET A 104 22.54 5.77 5.46
CA MET A 104 21.55 5.98 6.51
C MET A 104 20.17 6.43 6.01
N MET A 105 20.00 6.70 4.71
CA MET A 105 18.72 7.04 4.10
C MET A 105 17.72 5.88 4.22
N GLY A 106 16.48 6.23 4.56
CA GLY A 106 15.40 5.28 4.83
C GLY A 106 14.68 4.79 3.58
N VAL A 107 13.45 4.32 3.78
CA VAL A 107 12.60 3.78 2.71
C VAL A 107 12.23 4.84 1.67
N ILE A 108 11.74 6.01 2.08
CA ILE A 108 11.24 7.07 1.20
C ILE A 108 12.30 7.49 0.16
N PRO A 109 13.50 7.96 0.55
CA PRO A 109 14.53 8.37 -0.42
C PRO A 109 14.94 7.24 -1.37
N ARG A 110 15.02 5.99 -0.89
CA ARG A 110 15.34 4.83 -1.74
C ARG A 110 14.23 4.51 -2.74
N ILE A 111 12.96 4.61 -2.33
CA ILE A 111 11.80 4.48 -3.22
C ILE A 111 11.85 5.54 -4.33
N VAL A 112 12.17 6.78 -3.99
CA VAL A 112 12.27 7.86 -4.97
C VAL A 112 13.35 7.53 -6.00
N HIS A 113 14.54 7.13 -5.58
CA HIS A 113 15.60 6.72 -6.51
C HIS A 113 15.17 5.54 -7.40
N ASP A 114 14.56 4.49 -6.85
CA ASP A 114 14.12 3.32 -7.63
C ASP A 114 13.00 3.68 -8.63
N ILE A 115 12.07 4.57 -8.27
CA ILE A 115 11.03 5.06 -9.19
C ILE A 115 11.67 5.76 -10.40
N PHE A 116 12.56 6.72 -10.17
CA PHE A 116 13.17 7.47 -11.26
C PHE A 116 14.15 6.63 -12.08
N ASN A 117 14.95 5.78 -11.43
CA ASN A 117 15.82 4.82 -12.13
C ASN A 117 15.00 3.90 -13.05
N HIS A 118 13.84 3.45 -12.58
CA HIS A 118 12.94 2.64 -13.40
C HIS A 118 12.41 3.44 -14.59
N ILE A 119 11.94 4.67 -14.38
CA ILE A 119 11.44 5.55 -15.44
C ILE A 119 12.53 5.82 -16.50
N TYR A 120 13.77 6.07 -16.09
CA TYR A 120 14.90 6.26 -17.01
C TYR A 120 15.24 5.01 -17.83
N SER A 121 14.87 3.83 -17.34
CA SER A 121 15.10 2.55 -18.02
C SER A 121 13.92 2.08 -18.89
N MET A 122 12.78 2.78 -18.86
CA MET A 122 11.57 2.39 -19.57
C MET A 122 11.57 2.78 -21.04
N ASP A 123 10.65 2.19 -21.80
CA ASP A 123 10.43 2.47 -23.23
C ASP A 123 10.07 3.93 -23.46
N GLN A 124 10.53 4.50 -24.57
CA GLN A 124 10.24 5.88 -25.01
C GLN A 124 8.75 6.11 -25.27
N ASN A 125 7.96 5.04 -25.41
CA ASN A 125 6.51 5.09 -25.61
C ASN A 125 5.70 5.27 -24.32
N LEU A 126 6.33 5.33 -23.14
CA LEU A 126 5.67 5.56 -21.86
C LEU A 126 5.95 6.99 -21.37
N GLU A 127 4.90 7.80 -21.29
CA GLU A 127 4.96 9.11 -20.66
C GLU A 127 4.57 8.99 -19.19
N PHE A 128 5.38 9.58 -18.31
CA PHE A 128 5.15 9.56 -16.87
C PHE A 128 4.82 10.95 -16.32
N HIS A 129 3.83 11.02 -15.43
CA HIS A 129 3.55 12.19 -14.62
C HIS A 129 3.55 11.80 -13.14
N ILE A 130 4.53 12.33 -12.40
CA ILE A 130 4.64 12.09 -10.96
C ILE A 130 4.17 13.34 -10.22
N LYS A 131 3.29 13.11 -9.25
CA LYS A 131 2.84 14.12 -8.30
C LYS A 131 3.12 13.69 -6.89
N VAL A 132 3.54 14.63 -6.05
CA VAL A 132 3.71 14.40 -4.61
C VAL A 132 2.80 15.30 -3.80
N SER A 133 2.33 14.76 -2.67
CA SER A 133 1.63 15.51 -1.64
C SER A 133 2.22 15.15 -0.29
N TYR A 134 2.41 16.14 0.57
CA TYR A 134 2.89 15.91 1.92
C TYR A 134 2.00 16.65 2.92
N PHE A 135 1.41 15.91 3.84
CA PHE A 135 0.55 16.47 4.87
C PHE A 135 0.72 15.72 6.18
N GLU A 136 0.35 16.38 7.27
CA GLU A 136 0.29 15.75 8.59
C GLU A 136 -1.13 15.75 9.13
N VAL A 137 -1.42 14.75 9.96
CA VAL A 137 -2.62 14.68 10.78
C VAL A 137 -2.22 14.89 12.23
N TYR A 138 -2.67 16.00 12.80
CA TYR A 138 -2.43 16.37 14.19
C TYR A 138 -3.74 16.85 14.81
N LEU A 139 -4.11 16.30 15.97
CA LEU A 139 -5.41 16.58 16.62
C LEU A 139 -6.62 16.39 15.69
N ASP A 140 -6.59 15.36 14.84
CA ASP A 140 -7.61 15.07 13.80
C ASP A 140 -7.83 16.23 12.79
N LYS A 141 -6.87 17.17 12.72
CA LYS A 141 -6.80 18.22 11.71
C LYS A 141 -5.71 17.85 10.71
N ILE A 142 -6.02 18.01 9.43
CA ILE A 142 -5.07 17.77 8.35
C ILE A 142 -4.41 19.10 8.00
N LYS A 143 -3.10 19.17 8.07
CA LYS A 143 -2.32 20.33 7.66
C LYS A 143 -1.45 19.96 6.47
N ASP A 144 -1.51 20.78 5.43
CA ASP A 144 -0.62 20.63 4.28
C ASP A 144 0.79 21.10 4.67
N LEU A 145 1.79 20.26 4.41
CA LEU A 145 3.19 20.56 4.72
C LEU A 145 3.90 21.27 3.56
N LEU A 146 3.34 21.21 2.34
CA LEU A 146 3.84 21.92 1.15
C LEU A 146 3.18 23.29 0.96
N ASP A 147 2.13 23.57 1.74
CA ASP A 147 1.50 24.88 1.81
C ASP A 147 0.94 25.10 3.24
N PRO A 148 1.75 25.66 4.15
CA PRO A 148 1.36 25.82 5.55
C PRO A 148 0.14 26.71 5.79
N SER A 149 -0.30 27.49 4.79
CA SER A 149 -1.54 28.28 4.88
C SER A 149 -2.79 27.39 4.91
N LYS A 150 -2.70 26.20 4.33
CA LYS A 150 -3.79 25.23 4.24
C LYS A 150 -3.84 24.34 5.48
N THR A 151 -4.70 24.75 6.41
CA THR A 151 -4.91 24.04 7.67
C THR A 151 -6.31 23.44 7.75
N ASN A 152 -6.44 22.37 8.54
CA ASN A 152 -7.68 21.64 8.79
C ASN A 152 -8.44 21.21 7.52
N LEU A 153 -7.71 20.63 6.55
CA LEU A 153 -8.30 20.09 5.34
C LEU A 153 -9.33 18.99 5.64
N SER A 154 -10.28 18.82 4.71
CA SER A 154 -11.36 17.83 4.79
C SER A 154 -11.08 16.61 3.91
N VAL A 155 -11.52 15.44 4.38
CA VAL A 155 -11.47 14.18 3.60
C VAL A 155 -12.79 14.01 2.85
N HIS A 156 -12.69 13.91 1.53
CA HIS A 156 -13.80 13.69 0.60
C HIS A 156 -13.66 12.32 -0.06
N GLU A 157 -14.72 11.86 -0.71
CA GLU A 157 -14.74 10.64 -1.51
C GLU A 157 -14.98 11.03 -2.97
N ASP A 158 -14.27 10.40 -3.90
CA ASP A 158 -14.48 10.59 -5.33
C ASP A 158 -15.71 9.81 -5.84
N LYS A 159 -15.95 9.84 -7.16
CA LYS A 159 -17.08 9.15 -7.79
C LYS A 159 -17.05 7.62 -7.57
N ASN A 160 -15.86 7.07 -7.34
CA ASN A 160 -15.62 5.65 -7.10
C ASN A 160 -15.50 5.33 -5.60
N ARG A 161 -15.87 6.27 -4.73
CA ARG A 161 -15.75 6.19 -3.26
C ARG A 161 -14.32 6.06 -2.74
N VAL A 162 -13.33 6.48 -3.52
CA VAL A 162 -11.94 6.53 -3.08
C VAL A 162 -11.71 7.81 -2.28
N PRO A 163 -11.19 7.72 -1.03
CA PRO A 163 -10.95 8.89 -0.20
C PRO A 163 -9.80 9.76 -0.73
N TYR A 164 -9.94 11.07 -0.62
CA TYR A 164 -8.89 12.04 -0.91
C TYR A 164 -8.98 13.28 -0.02
N VAL A 165 -7.86 13.97 0.17
CA VAL A 165 -7.82 15.21 0.96
C VAL A 165 -8.12 16.39 0.04
N LYS A 166 -9.30 17.00 0.19
CA LYS A 166 -9.72 18.11 -0.66
C LYS A 166 -8.85 19.34 -0.39
N GLY A 167 -8.28 19.90 -1.46
CA GLY A 167 -7.46 21.11 -1.40
C GLY A 167 -6.00 20.88 -0.98
N CYS A 168 -5.60 19.63 -0.72
CA CYS A 168 -4.19 19.29 -0.49
C CYS A 168 -3.37 19.61 -1.74
N THR A 169 -2.17 20.15 -1.53
CA THR A 169 -1.25 20.49 -2.61
C THR A 169 -0.75 19.23 -3.30
N GLU A 170 -0.84 19.19 -4.63
CA GLU A 170 -0.22 18.20 -5.49
C GLU A 170 0.86 18.91 -6.31
N ARG A 171 2.13 18.62 -6.01
CA ARG A 171 3.28 19.20 -6.72
C ARG A 171 3.78 18.21 -7.76
N PHE A 172 3.93 18.66 -9.01
CA PHE A 172 4.61 17.86 -10.03
C PHE A 172 6.11 17.83 -9.75
N VAL A 173 6.71 16.67 -9.96
CA VAL A 173 8.14 16.45 -9.77
C VAL A 173 8.72 15.72 -10.97
N CYS A 174 9.91 16.14 -11.40
CA CYS A 174 10.57 15.66 -12.61
C CYS A 174 11.92 14.98 -12.32
N SER A 175 12.43 15.07 -11.09
CA SER A 175 13.67 14.42 -10.69
C SER A 175 13.64 13.98 -9.21
N PRO A 176 14.52 13.07 -8.78
CA PRO A 176 14.67 12.70 -7.37
C PRO A 176 14.90 13.92 -6.47
N GLU A 177 15.71 14.88 -6.91
CA GLU A 177 16.08 16.07 -6.16
C GLU A 177 14.85 16.91 -5.81
N GLU A 178 13.94 17.14 -6.78
CA GLU A 178 12.69 17.88 -6.54
C GLU A 178 11.78 17.19 -5.50
N VAL A 179 11.82 15.84 -5.43
CA VAL A 179 11.08 15.10 -4.40
C VAL A 179 11.73 15.29 -3.03
N MET A 180 13.05 15.23 -2.96
CA MET A 180 13.81 15.44 -1.72
C MET A 180 13.61 16.87 -1.20
N ASP A 181 13.60 17.87 -2.08
CA ASP A 181 13.30 19.26 -1.75
C ASP A 181 11.89 19.42 -1.18
N ALA A 182 10.90 18.73 -1.76
CA ALA A 182 9.53 18.73 -1.23
C ALA A 182 9.43 18.08 0.17
N ILE A 183 10.23 17.04 0.44
CA ILE A 183 10.31 16.42 1.76
C ILE A 183 10.97 17.40 2.76
N ASP A 184 12.08 18.03 2.40
CA ASP A 184 12.80 18.98 3.24
C ASP A 184 11.94 20.23 3.54
N GLU A 185 11.23 20.76 2.54
CA GLU A 185 10.23 21.82 2.74
C GLU A 185 9.16 21.39 3.73
N GLY A 186 8.57 20.20 3.55
CA GLY A 186 7.54 19.72 4.45
C GLY A 186 8.02 19.51 5.88
N LYS A 187 9.28 19.09 6.06
CA LYS A 187 9.92 18.98 7.38
C LYS A 187 10.15 20.34 8.02
N ASN A 188 10.61 21.32 7.27
CA ASN A 188 10.79 22.69 7.76
C ASN A 188 9.44 23.30 8.17
N SER A 189 8.39 23.12 7.36
CA SER A 189 7.01 23.53 7.66
C SER A 189 6.46 22.85 8.92
N ARG A 190 6.84 21.59 9.16
CA ARG A 190 6.52 20.85 10.38
C ARG A 190 7.23 21.45 11.59
N HIS A 191 8.51 21.85 11.47
CA HIS A 191 9.29 22.46 12.56
C HIS A 191 8.83 23.87 12.95
N VAL A 192 8.41 24.72 12.00
CA VAL A 192 7.95 26.09 12.29
C VAL A 192 6.68 26.12 13.17
N ALA A 193 5.87 25.06 13.14
CA ALA A 193 4.71 24.91 14.02
C ALA A 193 5.05 24.61 15.50
N VAL A 194 6.33 24.39 15.83
CA VAL A 194 6.80 23.78 17.10
C VAL A 194 7.35 24.81 18.10
N THR A 195 7.18 26.12 17.87
CA THR A 195 7.76 27.17 18.73
C THR A 195 7.22 27.24 20.16
N ASN A 196 6.29 26.36 20.58
CA ASN A 196 5.97 26.14 21.99
C ASN A 196 5.67 24.65 22.28
N MET A 197 6.56 24.02 23.07
CA MET A 197 6.41 22.73 23.78
C MET A 197 6.42 21.41 22.96
N ASN A 198 7.50 20.63 23.16
CA ASN A 198 7.69 19.18 22.92
C ASN A 198 7.92 18.64 21.48
N GLU A 199 8.51 17.44 21.45
CA GLU A 199 8.90 16.60 20.31
C GLU A 199 7.70 16.26 19.39
N HIS A 200 7.27 17.20 18.55
CA HIS A 200 6.06 17.09 17.70
C HIS A 200 6.06 15.88 16.75
N SER A 201 7.22 15.37 16.33
CA SER A 201 7.33 14.18 15.47
C SER A 201 6.73 12.93 16.12
N SER A 202 6.72 12.85 17.44
CA SER A 202 6.08 11.76 18.20
C SER A 202 4.56 11.85 18.24
N ARG A 203 3.98 12.97 17.81
CA ARG A 203 2.61 13.36 18.11
C ARG A 203 1.74 13.67 16.90
N SER A 204 2.34 13.90 15.73
CA SER A 204 1.59 13.97 14.48
C SER A 204 1.91 12.79 13.56
N HIS A 205 0.96 12.44 12.71
CA HIS A 205 1.13 11.40 11.70
C HIS A 205 1.50 12.07 10.38
N SER A 206 2.62 11.68 9.81
CA SER A 206 3.09 12.20 8.53
C SER A 206 2.70 11.25 7.41
N ILE A 207 2.10 11.79 6.34
CA ILE A 207 1.69 11.03 5.17
C ILE A 207 2.29 11.69 3.94
N PHE A 208 3.22 10.99 3.31
CA PHE A 208 3.79 11.35 2.02
C PHE A 208 3.14 10.49 0.94
N LEU A 209 2.51 11.12 -0.04
CA LEU A 209 1.83 10.45 -1.15
C LEU A 209 2.61 10.70 -2.42
N ILE A 210 2.98 9.61 -3.11
CA ILE A 210 3.52 9.64 -4.47
C ILE A 210 2.44 9.08 -5.40
N ASN A 211 2.04 9.86 -6.39
CA ASN A 211 1.07 9.48 -7.40
C ASN A 211 1.77 9.41 -8.76
N ILE A 212 1.88 8.20 -9.31
CA ILE A 212 2.53 7.93 -10.58
C ILE A 212 1.45 7.64 -11.60
N LYS A 213 1.31 8.53 -12.57
CA LYS A 213 0.51 8.28 -13.76
C LYS A 213 1.43 7.91 -14.90
N GLN A 214 1.05 6.90 -15.66
CA GLN A 214 1.74 6.54 -16.89
C GLN A 214 0.73 6.42 -18.04
N GLU A 215 1.15 6.86 -19.21
CA GLU A 215 0.38 6.82 -20.44
C GLU A 215 1.22 6.21 -21.54
N ASN A 216 0.72 5.16 -22.16
CA ASN A 216 1.39 4.54 -23.29
C ASN A 216 0.93 5.21 -24.59
N SER A 217 1.83 5.89 -25.29
CA SER A 217 1.50 6.68 -26.49
C SER A 217 1.02 5.83 -27.67
N LEU A 218 1.34 4.52 -27.71
CA LEU A 218 0.93 3.61 -28.79
C LEU A 218 -0.45 2.99 -28.55
N THR A 219 -0.74 2.64 -27.30
CA THR A 219 -1.98 1.93 -26.92
C THR A 219 -3.03 2.86 -26.30
N GLU A 220 -2.65 4.11 -26.02
CA GLU A 220 -3.40 5.13 -25.27
C GLU A 220 -3.86 4.65 -23.88
N GLN A 221 -3.27 3.56 -23.39
CA GLN A 221 -3.61 3.00 -22.10
C GLN A 221 -3.02 3.86 -20.99
N LYS A 222 -3.87 4.26 -20.03
CA LYS A 222 -3.48 5.06 -18.87
C LYS A 222 -3.54 4.22 -17.61
N MET A 223 -2.50 4.32 -16.80
CA MET A 223 -2.41 3.62 -15.51
C MET A 223 -2.05 4.59 -14.41
N THR A 224 -2.48 4.30 -13.19
CA THR A 224 -2.21 5.17 -12.03
C THR A 224 -1.90 4.35 -10.79
N GLY A 225 -0.67 4.46 -10.31
CA GLY A 225 -0.25 3.91 -9.01
C GLY A 225 -0.20 5.01 -7.95
N LYS A 226 -0.82 4.77 -6.79
CA LYS A 226 -0.68 5.64 -5.62
C LYS A 226 0.09 4.93 -4.52
N LEU A 227 1.14 5.56 -4.02
CA LEU A 227 1.96 5.06 -2.93
C LEU A 227 1.87 5.97 -1.71
N TYR A 228 1.26 5.45 -0.63
CA TYR A 228 1.19 6.12 0.65
C TYR A 228 2.35 5.67 1.54
N LEU A 229 3.18 6.61 1.98
CA LEU A 229 4.29 6.40 2.89
C LEU A 229 3.94 7.09 4.21
N VAL A 230 3.65 6.29 5.24
CA VAL A 230 3.00 6.76 6.46
C VAL A 230 3.92 6.55 7.66
N ASP A 231 4.33 7.65 8.28
CA ASP A 231 5.01 7.65 9.60
C ASP A 231 4.00 8.04 10.67
N LEU A 232 3.52 7.04 11.42
CA LEU A 232 2.51 7.26 12.45
C LEU A 232 3.11 7.92 13.69
N ALA A 233 2.28 8.56 14.51
CA ALA A 233 2.65 9.02 15.84
C ALA A 233 3.03 7.85 16.77
N GLY A 234 3.59 8.18 17.94
CA GLY A 234 3.90 7.24 19.00
C GLY A 234 2.67 6.47 19.48
N SER A 235 2.78 5.15 19.55
CA SER A 235 1.71 4.26 20.04
C SER A 235 1.70 4.06 21.56
N GLU A 236 2.60 4.71 22.29
CA GLU A 236 2.70 4.57 23.73
C GLU A 236 1.49 5.11 24.47
N LYS A 237 1.18 4.48 25.60
CA LYS A 237 0.07 4.92 26.45
C LYS A 237 0.36 6.30 27.03
N VAL A 238 -0.67 7.15 27.05
CA VAL A 238 -0.63 8.48 27.68
C VAL A 238 -0.12 8.44 29.13
N GLY A 239 -0.44 7.39 29.89
CA GLY A 239 0.04 7.24 31.27
C GLY A 239 1.56 7.18 31.43
N LYS A 240 2.32 6.83 30.37
CA LYS A 240 3.80 6.82 30.38
C LYS A 240 4.42 8.17 30.07
N THR A 241 3.67 9.11 29.49
CA THR A 241 4.24 10.37 29.01
C THR A 241 4.41 11.40 30.12
N GLY A 242 3.77 11.20 31.28
CA GLY A 242 3.78 12.18 32.38
C GLY A 242 3.15 13.52 31.98
N ALA A 243 2.35 13.55 30.92
CA ALA A 243 1.75 14.77 30.39
C ALA A 243 0.65 15.30 31.33
N GLU A 244 0.71 16.60 31.63
CA GLU A 244 -0.30 17.32 32.43
C GLU A 244 -0.95 18.45 31.63
N GLY A 245 -2.15 18.88 32.03
CA GLY A 245 -2.86 20.01 31.43
C GLY A 245 -3.16 19.83 29.95
N THR A 246 -2.90 20.86 29.13
CA THR A 246 -3.20 20.89 27.69
C THR A 246 -2.44 19.81 26.90
N VAL A 247 -1.25 19.42 27.36
CA VAL A 247 -0.42 18.36 26.78
C VAL A 247 -1.08 16.98 26.95
N LEU A 248 -1.83 16.78 28.04
CA LEU A 248 -2.58 15.55 28.27
C LEU A 248 -3.74 15.41 27.28
N ASP A 249 -4.48 16.48 27.04
CA ASP A 249 -5.61 16.47 26.11
C ASP A 249 -5.15 16.29 24.65
N GLU A 250 -3.98 16.84 24.32
CA GLU A 250 -3.28 16.57 23.08
C GLU A 250 -2.93 15.08 22.93
N ALA A 251 -2.27 14.50 23.94
CA ALA A 251 -1.89 13.09 23.95
C ALA A 251 -3.11 12.14 23.86
N LYS A 252 -4.25 12.51 24.46
CA LYS A 252 -5.52 11.76 24.31
C LYS A 252 -6.01 11.79 22.86
N MET A 253 -5.97 12.95 22.20
CA MET A 253 -6.45 13.08 20.82
C MET A 253 -5.55 12.39 19.79
N ILE A 254 -4.24 12.36 20.02
CA ILE A 254 -3.31 11.60 19.18
C ILE A 254 -3.62 10.11 19.30
N ASN A 255 -3.77 9.64 20.54
CA ASN A 255 -4.18 8.27 20.81
C ASN A 255 -5.56 7.95 20.29
N LYS A 256 -6.48 8.91 20.15
CA LYS A 256 -7.78 8.69 19.50
C LYS A 256 -7.60 8.16 18.09
N SER A 257 -6.75 8.78 17.28
CA SER A 257 -6.52 8.35 15.90
C SER A 257 -5.89 6.96 15.79
N LEU A 258 -4.92 6.62 16.65
CA LEU A 258 -4.34 5.28 16.73
C LEU A 258 -5.30 4.24 17.32
N SER A 259 -6.19 4.66 18.23
CA SER A 259 -7.25 3.81 18.79
C SER A 259 -8.29 3.48 17.72
N SER A 260 -8.73 4.48 16.95
CA SER A 260 -9.61 4.29 15.78
C SER A 260 -8.96 3.34 14.76
N LEU A 261 -7.66 3.51 14.49
CA LEU A 261 -6.91 2.58 13.64
C LEU A 261 -6.91 1.15 14.21
N GLY A 262 -6.71 0.99 15.53
CA GLY A 262 -6.79 -0.30 16.21
C GLY A 262 -8.18 -0.95 16.15
N ILE A 263 -9.24 -0.16 16.26
CA ILE A 263 -10.64 -0.61 16.13
C ILE A 263 -10.90 -1.08 14.70
N VAL A 264 -10.49 -0.28 13.70
CA VAL A 264 -10.60 -0.64 12.27
C VAL A 264 -9.88 -1.95 11.97
N ILE A 265 -8.65 -2.10 12.44
CA ILE A 265 -7.86 -3.34 12.26
C ILE A 265 -8.55 -4.53 12.91
N SER A 266 -9.09 -4.37 14.12
CA SER A 266 -9.75 -5.47 14.84
C SER A 266 -11.05 -5.86 14.14
N ALA A 267 -11.87 -4.89 13.74
CA ALA A 267 -13.10 -5.13 12.99
C ALA A 267 -12.83 -5.83 11.64
N LEU A 268 -11.75 -5.46 10.94
CA LEU A 268 -11.32 -6.12 9.72
C LEU A 268 -10.82 -7.54 9.96
N ALA A 269 -10.03 -7.76 11.01
CA ALA A 269 -9.51 -9.07 11.39
C ALA A 269 -10.63 -10.03 11.79
N GLU A 270 -11.71 -9.53 12.39
CA GLU A 270 -12.91 -10.28 12.78
C GLU A 270 -13.89 -10.50 11.62
N GLY A 271 -13.67 -9.87 10.47
CA GLY A 271 -14.58 -9.95 9.32
C GLY A 271 -15.91 -9.23 9.54
N SER A 272 -15.93 -8.18 10.36
CA SER A 272 -17.13 -7.36 10.59
C SER A 272 -17.65 -6.75 9.28
N ALA A 273 -18.97 -6.76 9.11
CA ALA A 273 -19.62 -6.14 7.95
C ALA A 273 -19.50 -4.61 7.95
N TYR A 274 -19.47 -3.98 9.13
CA TYR A 274 -19.27 -2.55 9.29
C TYR A 274 -17.88 -2.27 9.85
N ILE A 275 -17.11 -1.47 9.13
CA ILE A 275 -15.78 -1.02 9.55
C ILE A 275 -15.83 0.49 9.83
N PRO A 276 -15.47 0.94 11.04
CA PRO A 276 -15.66 2.33 11.46
C PRO A 276 -14.52 3.26 10.98
N TYR A 277 -14.27 3.30 9.67
CA TYR A 277 -13.24 4.20 9.11
C TYR A 277 -13.50 5.67 9.43
N ARG A 278 -14.76 6.05 9.68
CA ARG A 278 -15.17 7.44 9.92
C ARG A 278 -14.78 8.00 11.30
N ASP A 279 -14.32 7.16 12.22
CA ASP A 279 -13.98 7.57 13.59
C ASP A 279 -12.78 8.53 13.68
N SER A 280 -11.93 8.55 12.64
CA SER A 280 -10.85 9.53 12.48
C SER A 280 -10.61 9.87 11.02
N LYS A 281 -10.08 11.07 10.73
CA LYS A 281 -9.70 11.44 9.35
C LYS A 281 -8.62 10.52 8.79
N MET A 282 -7.70 10.07 9.64
CA MET A 282 -6.62 9.17 9.23
C MET A 282 -7.16 7.83 8.73
N THR A 283 -8.05 7.18 9.48
CA THR A 283 -8.66 5.92 9.05
C THR A 283 -9.51 6.06 7.79
N ARG A 284 -10.09 7.25 7.54
CA ARG A 284 -10.76 7.56 6.26
C ARG A 284 -9.76 7.67 5.11
N ILE A 285 -8.63 8.35 5.30
CA ILE A 285 -7.57 8.48 4.27
C ILE A 285 -6.98 7.10 3.93
N LEU A 286 -6.76 6.28 4.96
CA LEU A 286 -6.15 4.95 4.84
C LEU A 286 -7.17 3.84 4.54
N GLN A 287 -8.43 4.17 4.29
CA GLN A 287 -9.48 3.18 4.06
C GLN A 287 -9.15 2.27 2.88
N ASP A 288 -8.53 2.80 1.81
CA ASP A 288 -8.12 1.98 0.67
C ASP A 288 -6.91 1.07 1.00
N SER A 289 -6.13 1.43 2.03
CA SER A 289 -4.96 0.67 2.48
C SER A 289 -5.30 -0.50 3.41
N LEU A 290 -6.45 -0.47 4.07
CA LEU A 290 -6.85 -1.44 5.08
C LEU A 290 -8.20 -2.04 4.65
N GLY A 291 -8.21 -3.25 4.12
CA GLY A 291 -9.41 -3.89 3.57
C GLY A 291 -9.86 -3.38 2.19
N GLY A 292 -9.05 -2.55 1.52
CA GLY A 292 -9.37 -1.92 0.23
C GLY A 292 -8.51 -2.39 -0.94
N ASN A 293 -8.40 -1.54 -1.97
CA ASN A 293 -7.59 -1.77 -3.16
C ASN A 293 -6.17 -1.25 -2.95
N CYS A 294 -5.36 -1.98 -2.19
CA CYS A 294 -3.97 -1.61 -1.96
C CYS A 294 -3.10 -2.78 -1.52
N ARG A 295 -1.85 -2.80 -1.98
CA ARG A 295 -0.80 -3.66 -1.42
C ARG A 295 -0.19 -2.99 -0.20
N THR A 296 -0.47 -3.56 0.95
CA THR A 296 -0.13 -2.92 2.22
C THR A 296 0.95 -3.67 2.97
N THR A 297 2.01 -2.95 3.35
CA THR A 297 3.01 -3.38 4.31
C THR A 297 2.91 -2.54 5.58
N MET A 298 2.94 -3.22 6.73
CA MET A 298 3.09 -2.61 8.03
C MET A 298 4.44 -2.96 8.64
N VAL A 299 5.26 -1.95 8.88
CA VAL A 299 6.53 -2.05 9.59
C VAL A 299 6.31 -1.69 11.05
N ILE A 300 6.34 -2.68 11.92
CA ILE A 300 6.27 -2.45 13.36
C ILE A 300 7.69 -2.29 13.92
N CYS A 301 7.97 -1.11 14.47
CA CYS A 301 9.26 -0.73 15.04
C CYS A 301 9.25 -0.97 16.55
N CYS A 302 10.27 -1.62 17.08
CA CYS A 302 10.35 -2.01 18.49
C CYS A 302 11.70 -1.59 19.12
N SER A 303 11.66 -1.19 20.40
CA SER A 303 12.87 -1.06 21.23
C SER A 303 13.21 -2.43 21.83
N PRO A 304 14.49 -2.84 21.84
CA PRO A 304 14.91 -4.09 22.49
C PRO A 304 15.09 -3.93 24.02
N SER A 305 14.82 -2.75 24.59
CA SER A 305 15.02 -2.47 26.02
C SER A 305 14.00 -3.18 26.91
N SER A 306 14.47 -3.74 28.02
CA SER A 306 13.64 -4.28 29.11
C SER A 306 12.67 -3.27 29.70
N TYR A 307 12.98 -1.98 29.68
CA TYR A 307 12.07 -0.92 30.15
C TYR A 307 10.83 -0.76 29.24
N ASN A 308 10.98 -1.11 27.97
CA ASN A 308 9.97 -0.98 26.93
C ASN A 308 9.23 -2.30 26.63
N ASP A 309 9.34 -3.31 27.50
CA ASP A 309 8.69 -4.63 27.33
C ASP A 309 7.21 -4.50 26.97
N ALA A 310 6.47 -3.69 27.74
CA ALA A 310 5.01 -3.69 27.67
C ALA A 310 4.51 -3.04 26.37
N GLU A 311 5.21 -2.00 25.93
CA GLU A 311 4.94 -1.32 24.67
C GLU A 311 5.34 -2.21 23.49
N THR A 312 6.51 -2.85 23.56
CA THR A 312 6.96 -3.81 22.55
C THR A 312 5.95 -4.94 22.37
N LYS A 313 5.47 -5.56 23.47
CA LYS A 313 4.41 -6.59 23.41
C LYS A 313 3.13 -6.04 22.78
N SER A 314 2.73 -4.82 23.11
CA SER A 314 1.53 -4.18 22.55
C SER A 314 1.67 -3.96 21.05
N THR A 315 2.83 -3.49 20.59
CA THR A 315 3.17 -3.32 19.17
C THR A 315 3.18 -4.65 18.41
N LEU A 316 3.76 -5.71 18.98
CA LEU A 316 3.78 -7.04 18.36
C LEU A 316 2.36 -7.62 18.22
N GLN A 317 1.53 -7.49 19.26
CA GLN A 317 0.13 -7.95 19.21
C GLN A 317 -0.71 -7.16 18.20
N PHE A 318 -0.45 -5.85 18.07
CA PHE A 318 -1.09 -5.03 17.04
C PHE A 318 -0.75 -5.52 15.63
N GLY A 319 0.53 -5.79 15.36
CA GLY A 319 0.98 -6.36 14.09
C GLY A 319 0.37 -7.73 13.80
N GLN A 320 0.25 -8.61 14.81
CA GLN A 320 -0.39 -9.92 14.63
C GLN A 320 -1.85 -9.82 14.18
N ARG A 321 -2.61 -8.86 14.72
CA ARG A 321 -3.98 -8.60 14.26
C ARG A 321 -4.01 -8.04 12.84
N ALA A 322 -3.12 -7.10 12.52
CA ALA A 322 -3.07 -6.52 11.19
C ALA A 322 -2.75 -7.56 10.10
N LYS A 323 -1.90 -8.55 10.40
CA LYS A 323 -1.50 -9.61 9.46
C LYS A 323 -2.65 -10.49 8.96
N THR A 324 -3.77 -10.58 9.70
CA THR A 324 -4.91 -11.41 9.29
C THR A 324 -5.85 -10.71 8.30
N ILE A 325 -5.69 -9.40 8.10
CA ILE A 325 -6.53 -8.60 7.21
C ILE A 325 -6.25 -8.95 5.76
N LYS A 326 -7.31 -9.05 4.96
CA LYS A 326 -7.26 -9.25 3.51
C LYS A 326 -7.70 -7.98 2.77
N ASN A 327 -6.88 -7.56 1.83
CA ASN A 327 -7.16 -6.52 0.85
C ASN A 327 -7.61 -7.15 -0.48
N THR A 328 -8.35 -6.38 -1.28
CA THR A 328 -8.80 -6.78 -2.61
C THR A 328 -8.17 -5.86 -3.63
N VAL A 329 -7.05 -6.30 -4.21
CA VAL A 329 -6.19 -5.48 -5.06
C VAL A 329 -6.62 -5.58 -6.52
N CYS A 330 -6.77 -4.44 -7.18
CA CYS A 330 -7.18 -4.24 -8.55
C CYS A 330 -6.21 -3.30 -9.25
N LEU A 331 -5.90 -3.61 -10.51
CA LEU A 331 -5.09 -2.76 -11.37
C LEU A 331 -5.86 -1.49 -11.77
N ASN A 332 -5.27 -0.32 -11.52
CA ASN A 332 -5.86 0.97 -11.86
C ASN A 332 -5.53 1.35 -13.30
N VAL A 333 -6.29 0.77 -14.23
CA VAL A 333 -6.23 1.09 -15.66
C VAL A 333 -7.47 1.87 -16.06
N GLU A 334 -7.26 3.01 -16.70
CA GLU A 334 -8.28 3.72 -17.46
C GLU A 334 -8.24 3.18 -18.90
N LEU A 335 -9.34 2.54 -19.30
CA LEU A 335 -9.50 1.97 -20.63
C LEU A 335 -9.87 3.06 -21.63
N THR A 336 -9.45 2.91 -22.88
CA THR A 336 -9.87 3.80 -23.98
C THR A 336 -11.37 3.64 -24.27
N ALA A 337 -11.97 4.60 -24.97
CA ALA A 337 -13.39 4.53 -25.34
C ALA A 337 -13.71 3.25 -26.15
N GLU A 338 -12.80 2.84 -27.03
CA GLU A 338 -12.94 1.61 -27.83
C GLU A 338 -12.85 0.35 -26.97
N GLN A 339 -11.91 0.32 -26.02
CA GLN A 339 -11.80 -0.78 -25.07
C GLN A 339 -13.01 -0.86 -24.14
N TRP A 340 -13.56 0.28 -23.71
CA TRP A 340 -14.81 0.35 -22.97
C TRP A 340 -15.99 -0.17 -23.78
N LYS A 341 -16.10 0.22 -25.05
CA LYS A 341 -17.15 -0.25 -25.96
C LYS A 341 -17.08 -1.77 -26.13
N SER A 342 -15.90 -2.30 -26.44
CA SER A 342 -15.68 -3.74 -26.57
C SER A 342 -16.01 -4.49 -25.27
N LYS A 343 -15.59 -3.96 -24.12
CA LYS A 343 -15.91 -4.56 -22.81
C LYS A 343 -17.42 -4.51 -22.53
N TRP A 344 -18.09 -3.42 -22.86
CA TRP A 344 -19.53 -3.28 -22.72
C TRP A 344 -20.31 -4.23 -23.62
N GLU A 345 -19.90 -4.40 -24.88
CA GLU A 345 -20.49 -5.37 -25.81
C GLU A 345 -20.35 -6.79 -25.29
N LYS A 346 -19.17 -7.14 -24.78
CA LYS A 346 -18.90 -8.45 -24.14
C LYS A 346 -19.82 -8.67 -22.94
N GLU A 347 -19.91 -7.69 -22.04
CA GLU A 347 -20.75 -7.78 -20.84
C GLU A 347 -22.24 -7.82 -21.19
N LYS A 348 -22.66 -7.10 -22.23
CA LYS A 348 -24.03 -7.10 -22.75
C LYS A 348 -24.44 -8.47 -23.26
N GLU A 349 -23.58 -9.14 -24.03
CA GLU A 349 -23.88 -10.49 -24.54
C GLU A 349 -23.88 -11.51 -23.40
N LYS A 350 -22.93 -11.43 -22.45
CA LYS A 350 -22.96 -12.25 -21.23
C LYS A 350 -24.25 -12.06 -20.43
N ASN A 351 -24.69 -10.82 -20.23
CA ASN A 351 -25.91 -10.51 -19.49
C ASN A 351 -27.16 -11.08 -20.21
N LYS A 352 -27.18 -11.02 -21.53
CA LYS A 352 -28.23 -11.63 -22.36
C LYS A 352 -28.25 -13.15 -22.19
N THR A 353 -27.11 -13.82 -22.25
CA THR A 353 -27.01 -15.28 -22.00
C THR A 353 -27.47 -15.63 -20.59
N LEU A 354 -27.01 -14.91 -19.57
CA LEU A 354 -27.44 -15.12 -18.18
C LEU A 354 -28.94 -14.91 -17.98
N LYS A 355 -29.55 -13.92 -18.64
CA LYS A 355 -31.01 -13.73 -18.62
C LYS A 355 -31.75 -14.89 -19.27
N ASN A 356 -31.26 -15.40 -20.41
CA ASN A 356 -31.83 -16.57 -21.05
C ASN A 356 -31.75 -17.79 -20.14
N THR A 357 -30.61 -17.99 -19.47
CA THR A 357 -30.43 -19.04 -18.47
C THR A 357 -31.39 -18.89 -17.29
N ALA A 358 -31.55 -17.68 -16.75
CA ALA A 358 -32.47 -17.42 -15.64
C ALA A 358 -33.92 -17.71 -16.03
N ASN A 359 -34.36 -17.24 -17.21
CA ASN A 359 -35.70 -17.50 -17.72
C ASN A 359 -35.96 -19.01 -17.92
N TRP A 360 -34.97 -19.73 -18.44
CA TRP A 360 -35.12 -21.16 -18.64
C TRP A 360 -35.23 -21.93 -17.31
N LEU A 361 -34.37 -21.62 -16.33
CA LEU A 361 -34.47 -22.16 -14.97
C LEU A 361 -35.81 -21.83 -14.31
N GLU A 362 -36.33 -20.62 -14.50
CA GLU A 362 -37.61 -20.20 -13.93
C GLU A 362 -38.80 -20.92 -14.58
N ASN A 363 -38.77 -21.13 -15.90
CA ASN A 363 -39.77 -21.93 -16.61
C ASN A 363 -39.76 -23.39 -16.15
N GLU A 364 -38.57 -23.98 -16.05
CA GLU A 364 -38.41 -25.34 -15.54
C GLU A 364 -38.99 -25.47 -14.12
N LEU A 365 -38.58 -24.58 -13.21
CA LEU A 365 -39.05 -24.55 -11.83
C LEU A 365 -40.57 -24.36 -11.72
N ASN A 366 -41.18 -23.56 -12.59
CA ASN A 366 -42.64 -23.40 -12.65
C ASN A 366 -43.36 -24.68 -13.06
N ARG A 367 -42.83 -25.44 -14.03
CA ARG A 367 -43.40 -26.75 -14.42
C ARG A 367 -43.35 -27.74 -13.25
N TRP A 368 -42.20 -27.84 -12.58
CA TRP A 368 -42.08 -28.66 -11.37
C TRP A 368 -43.08 -28.25 -10.28
N ARG A 369 -43.27 -26.94 -10.04
CA ARG A 369 -44.25 -26.41 -9.07
C ARG A 369 -45.70 -26.73 -9.43
N ASN A 370 -46.01 -26.83 -10.72
CA ASN A 370 -47.34 -27.18 -11.21
C ASN A 370 -47.58 -28.70 -11.23
N GLY A 371 -46.62 -29.52 -10.78
CA GLY A 371 -46.72 -30.98 -10.76
C GLY A 371 -46.43 -31.64 -12.10
N GLU A 372 -45.90 -30.89 -13.07
CA GLU A 372 -45.46 -31.42 -14.35
C GLU A 372 -44.04 -31.97 -14.23
N ASN A 373 -43.76 -33.07 -14.94
CA ASN A 373 -42.41 -33.62 -15.03
C ASN A 373 -41.67 -33.03 -16.23
N VAL A 374 -40.41 -32.64 -16.07
CA VAL A 374 -39.58 -32.07 -17.14
C VAL A 374 -38.66 -33.19 -17.67
N PRO A 375 -38.78 -33.59 -18.96
CA PRO A 375 -37.90 -34.61 -19.56
C PRO A 375 -36.43 -34.24 -19.40
N ALA A 376 -35.54 -35.23 -19.19
CA ALA A 376 -34.12 -34.99 -18.95
C ALA A 376 -33.42 -34.17 -20.06
N GLU A 377 -33.93 -34.23 -21.28
CA GLU A 377 -33.45 -33.47 -22.45
C GLU A 377 -33.81 -31.98 -22.40
N GLU A 378 -34.86 -31.62 -21.64
CA GLU A 378 -35.37 -30.26 -21.47
C GLU A 378 -34.94 -29.62 -20.14
N GLN A 379 -34.18 -30.35 -19.31
CA GLN A 379 -33.71 -29.88 -18.01
C GLN A 379 -32.41 -29.09 -18.12
N PHE A 380 -32.28 -28.10 -17.22
CA PHE A 380 -31.07 -27.66 -16.53
C PHE A 380 -29.69 -28.15 -17.00
N ASP A 381 -29.15 -27.79 -18.17
CA ASP A 381 -27.81 -28.22 -18.59
C ASP A 381 -26.76 -27.18 -18.19
N LYS A 382 -26.19 -27.44 -17.00
CA LYS A 382 -25.14 -26.63 -16.40
C LYS A 382 -23.85 -26.62 -17.22
N GLU A 383 -23.52 -27.72 -17.89
CA GLU A 383 -22.28 -27.84 -18.69
C GLU A 383 -22.42 -27.01 -19.96
N LYS A 384 -23.56 -27.12 -20.65
CA LYS A 384 -23.87 -26.34 -21.85
C LYS A 384 -23.91 -24.83 -21.57
N ALA A 385 -24.58 -24.42 -20.50
CA ALA A 385 -24.64 -23.00 -20.12
C ALA A 385 -23.25 -22.43 -19.79
N LYS A 386 -22.40 -23.20 -19.11
CA LYS A 386 -21.00 -22.80 -18.86
C LYS A 386 -20.19 -22.71 -20.15
N ALA A 387 -20.37 -23.66 -21.07
CA ALA A 387 -19.67 -23.67 -22.35
C ALA A 387 -20.04 -22.45 -23.21
N GLU A 388 -21.31 -22.04 -23.23
CA GLU A 388 -21.76 -20.83 -23.94
C GLU A 388 -21.12 -19.56 -23.38
N VAL A 389 -21.05 -19.42 -22.06
CA VAL A 389 -20.37 -18.28 -21.41
C VAL A 389 -18.87 -18.27 -21.72
N LEU A 390 -18.22 -19.44 -21.70
CA LEU A 390 -16.80 -19.59 -22.02
C LEU A 390 -16.51 -19.30 -23.51
N ALA A 391 -17.42 -19.68 -24.40
CA ALA A 391 -17.31 -19.39 -25.83
C ALA A 391 -17.37 -17.88 -26.10
N ILE A 392 -18.25 -17.14 -25.41
CA ILE A 392 -18.30 -15.66 -25.48
C ILE A 392 -16.98 -15.04 -24.99
N ASP A 393 -16.37 -15.62 -23.95
CA ASP A 393 -15.06 -15.17 -23.46
C ASP A 393 -13.93 -15.39 -24.49
N THR A 394 -14.03 -16.44 -25.30
CA THR A 394 -12.98 -16.86 -26.24
C THR A 394 -13.12 -16.21 -27.62
N ALA A 395 -14.34 -16.12 -28.17
CA ALA A 395 -14.61 -15.67 -29.53
C ALA A 395 -14.19 -14.21 -29.79
N LEU A 396 -14.30 -13.34 -28.78
CA LEU A 396 -13.98 -11.90 -28.90
C LEU A 396 -12.52 -11.57 -28.53
N ASN A 397 -11.78 -12.51 -27.93
CA ASN A 397 -10.34 -12.35 -27.68
C ASN A 397 -9.49 -12.67 -28.93
N ASN A 398 -9.99 -13.54 -29.82
CA ASN A 398 -9.30 -13.92 -31.06
C ASN A 398 -9.39 -12.87 -32.18
N ASP A 399 -10.26 -11.87 -32.05
CA ASP A 399 -10.37 -10.77 -33.03
C ASP A 399 -9.24 -9.72 -32.91
N LYS A 400 -8.27 -9.94 -32.01
CA LYS A 400 -7.11 -9.04 -31.79
C LYS A 400 -5.74 -9.72 -31.91
N THR A 401 -5.64 -11.02 -32.12
CA THR A 401 -4.33 -11.69 -32.35
C THR A 401 -3.85 -11.59 -33.79
N ALA A 402 -4.57 -10.89 -34.67
CA ALA A 402 -4.19 -10.64 -36.05
C ALA A 402 -3.40 -9.33 -36.27
N THR A 403 -2.67 -8.80 -35.29
CA THR A 403 -1.63 -7.76 -35.52
C THR A 403 -0.61 -7.72 -34.39
N THR A 404 0.33 -8.68 -34.39
CA THR A 404 1.60 -8.51 -33.66
C THR A 404 2.65 -9.41 -34.32
N PRO A 405 3.67 -8.87 -35.01
CA PRO A 405 4.82 -9.68 -35.39
C PRO A 405 5.63 -9.97 -34.12
N CYS A 406 5.82 -11.25 -33.84
CA CYS A 406 6.71 -11.74 -32.79
C CYS A 406 8.15 -11.27 -33.07
N PRO A 407 8.92 -10.72 -32.11
CA PRO A 407 10.33 -10.43 -32.33
C PRO A 407 11.11 -11.74 -32.40
N GLN A 408 11.61 -12.09 -33.58
CA GLN A 408 12.58 -13.17 -33.72
C GLN A 408 13.90 -12.76 -33.06
N HIS A 409 14.31 -13.49 -32.03
CA HIS A 409 15.67 -13.44 -31.49
C HIS A 409 16.67 -13.85 -32.60
N PRO A 410 17.72 -13.07 -32.89
CA PRO A 410 18.81 -13.57 -33.70
C PRO A 410 19.74 -14.43 -32.84
N ALA A 411 19.79 -15.72 -33.16
CA ALA A 411 20.80 -16.64 -32.66
C ALA A 411 22.19 -16.21 -33.15
N ARG A 412 23.09 -15.85 -32.22
CA ARG A 412 24.52 -15.64 -32.50
C ARG A 412 25.21 -16.99 -32.71
N GLY A 413 25.39 -17.39 -33.96
CA GLY A 413 26.38 -18.40 -34.36
C GLY A 413 27.66 -17.71 -34.83
N HIS A 414 28.69 -17.67 -33.99
CA HIS A 414 30.04 -17.30 -34.41
C HIS A 414 30.72 -18.52 -35.06
N THR A 415 30.76 -18.55 -36.40
CA THR A 415 31.74 -19.36 -37.15
C THR A 415 32.87 -18.45 -37.60
N LEU A 416 34.05 -18.63 -36.98
CA LEU A 416 35.31 -18.10 -37.44
C LEU A 416 35.68 -18.78 -38.77
N ARG A 417 35.78 -18.01 -39.85
CA ARG A 417 36.50 -18.41 -41.07
C ARG A 417 37.84 -17.69 -41.10
N ALA A 418 38.90 -18.48 -41.02
CA ALA A 418 40.24 -18.11 -41.45
C ALA A 418 40.23 -17.85 -42.97
N GLY A 419 40.91 -16.79 -43.39
CA GLY A 419 41.16 -16.45 -44.78
C GLY A 419 42.49 -15.70 -44.85
N GLU A 420 43.46 -16.35 -45.48
CA GLU A 420 44.84 -15.92 -45.68
C GLU A 420 44.96 -14.82 -46.76
N ARG A 421 45.91 -13.90 -46.50
CA ARG A 421 46.95 -13.29 -47.36
C ARG A 421 46.64 -12.50 -48.66
N GLU A 422 47.65 -11.66 -48.92
CA GLU A 422 48.05 -10.89 -50.13
C GLU A 422 47.52 -9.45 -50.16
N VAL A 423 48.33 -8.37 -50.19
CA VAL A 423 49.78 -8.10 -50.34
C VAL A 423 50.13 -6.92 -49.43
#